data_AF-R8BV53-F1
#
_entry.id   AF-R8BV53-F1
#
_cell.length_a   1.000
_cell.length_b   1.000
_cell.length_c   1.000
_cell.angle_alpha   90.00
_cell.angle_beta   90.00
_cell.angle_gamma   90.00
#
_symmetry.space_group_name_H-M   'P 1'
#
loop_
_entity.id
_entity.type
_entity.pdbx_description
1 polymer ?
#
loop_
_entity_poly.entity_id
_entity_poly.type
_entity_poly.pdbx_seq_one_letter_code
_entity_poly.pdbx_strand_id
1 'polypeptide(L)'
;MYPLLLLPPLILLAYDRRDTSYPSYLPRFALGSVSLVGSTLASLFAMSYLITGSLEFLSSTYGVQLTLSDLTPNVGLWWYFFIEMFDSFRSFFLAVFWLHLSSYVGGLTVRIRSQPLVVITLLVGIFSIFKPYPSISDTSLFLALVPLFRHVFPLMRYTFLVAAVIMYATFLGPAFYHLWIYAGSGNANFFYAITLVWSLGQSLLLSDLTFAVLRDEWEVERPEMVGKEIRQI
;
A
#
# COMPACT_ATOMS: atom_id res chain seq x y z
N MET A 1 6.16 -10.36 0.36
CA MET A 1 7.17 -9.44 -0.19
C MET A 1 6.92 -8.01 0.27
N TYR A 2 5.74 -7.41 0.02
CA TYR A 2 5.45 -6.03 0.48
C TYR A 2 5.54 -5.77 2.01
N PRO A 3 5.32 -6.74 2.94
CA PRO A 3 5.53 -6.46 4.37
C PRO A 3 6.99 -6.14 4.72
N LEU A 4 7.95 -6.64 3.93
CA LEU A 4 9.37 -6.29 4.08
C LEU A 4 9.63 -4.83 3.71
N LEU A 5 8.83 -4.26 2.80
CA LEU A 5 8.91 -2.84 2.45
C LEU A 5 8.42 -1.92 3.59
N LEU A 6 7.66 -2.45 4.55
CA LEU A 6 7.29 -1.73 5.78
C LEU A 6 8.38 -1.80 6.86
N LEU A 7 9.42 -2.63 6.67
CA LEU A 7 10.43 -2.87 7.70
C LEU A 7 11.18 -1.60 8.12
N PRO A 8 11.61 -0.69 7.20
CA PRO A 8 12.30 0.53 7.60
C PRO A 8 11.48 1.40 8.58
N PRO A 9 10.24 1.83 8.28
CA PRO A 9 9.47 2.63 9.23
C PRO A 9 9.02 1.84 10.46
N LEU A 10 8.84 0.52 10.39
CA LEU A 10 8.54 -0.31 11.57
C LEU A 10 9.71 -0.34 12.56
N ILE A 11 10.95 -0.48 12.08
CA ILE A 11 12.14 -0.42 12.92
C ILE A 11 12.24 0.94 13.61
N LEU A 12 11.96 2.03 12.87
CA LEU A 12 12.00 3.38 13.41
C LEU A 12 10.90 3.59 14.46
N LEU A 13 9.68 3.13 14.22
CA LEU A 13 8.60 3.17 15.20
C LEU A 13 8.96 2.39 16.47
N ALA A 14 9.50 1.18 16.33
CA ALA A 14 9.91 0.35 17.46
C ALA A 14 11.09 0.97 18.23
N TYR A 15 12.03 1.60 17.52
CA TYR A 15 13.15 2.31 18.13
C TYR A 15 12.70 3.54 18.92
N ASP A 16 11.75 4.31 18.39
CA ASP A 16 11.25 5.53 19.03
C ASP A 16 10.38 5.21 20.26
N ARG A 17 9.81 4.00 20.34
CA ARG A 17 8.95 3.54 21.45
C ARG A 17 9.65 2.69 22.50
N ARG A 18 10.96 2.45 22.34
CA ARG A 18 11.73 1.65 23.30
C ARG A 18 11.86 2.36 24.65
N ASP A 19 12.04 1.57 25.70
CA ASP A 19 12.41 2.09 27.02
C ASP A 19 13.82 2.73 26.95
N THR A 20 13.93 3.97 27.40
CA THR A 20 15.18 4.74 27.40
C THR A 20 16.19 4.25 28.44
N SER A 21 15.77 3.36 29.34
CA SER A 21 16.62 2.75 30.36
C SER A 21 17.80 1.95 29.80
N TYR A 22 17.72 1.49 28.54
CA TYR A 22 18.79 0.74 27.86
C TYR A 22 19.17 1.41 26.52
N PRO A 23 20.07 2.41 26.53
CA PRO A 23 20.46 3.09 25.30
C PRO A 23 21.24 2.15 24.38
N SER A 24 20.61 1.76 23.26
CA SER A 24 21.30 1.09 22.16
C SER A 24 21.44 2.02 20.96
N TYR A 25 22.55 1.89 20.22
CA TYR A 25 22.76 2.63 18.99
C TYR A 25 21.80 2.15 17.89
N LEU A 26 21.21 3.05 17.11
CA LEU A 26 20.19 2.74 16.10
C LEU A 26 20.60 1.60 15.15
N PRO A 27 21.80 1.57 14.56
CA PRO A 27 22.29 0.44 13.78
C PRO A 27 22.30 -0.91 14.50
N ARG A 28 22.63 -0.95 15.80
CA ARG A 28 22.61 -2.21 16.57
C ARG A 28 21.18 -2.70 16.78
N PHE A 29 20.26 -1.80 17.08
CA PHE A 29 18.84 -2.12 17.22
C PHE A 29 18.24 -2.58 15.88
N ALA A 30 18.54 -1.85 14.80
CA ALA A 30 18.10 -2.18 13.45
C ALA A 30 18.63 -3.56 13.02
N LEU A 31 19.91 -3.85 13.27
CA LEU A 31 20.49 -5.17 13.00
C LEU A 31 19.74 -6.27 13.77
N GLY A 32 19.49 -6.07 15.07
CA GLY A 32 18.72 -7.02 15.88
C GLY A 32 17.31 -7.28 15.32
N SER A 33 16.59 -6.22 14.94
CA SER A 33 15.26 -6.32 14.35
C SER A 33 15.28 -7.01 12.98
N VAL A 34 16.26 -6.71 12.12
CA VAL A 34 16.45 -7.38 10.83
C VAL A 34 16.79 -8.86 11.03
N SER A 35 17.67 -9.18 11.98
CA SER A 35 18.00 -10.57 12.32
C SER A 35 16.78 -11.33 12.84
N LEU A 36 15.95 -10.71 13.69
CA LEU A 36 14.71 -11.31 14.17
C LEU A 36 13.77 -11.62 13.00
N VAL A 37 13.49 -10.63 12.14
CA VAL A 37 12.64 -10.83 10.96
C VAL A 37 13.21 -11.90 10.03
N GLY A 38 14.52 -11.88 9.79
CA GLY A 38 15.21 -12.90 9.01
C GLY A 38 15.06 -14.30 9.59
N SER A 39 15.20 -14.44 10.92
CA SER A 39 15.02 -15.73 11.61
C SER A 39 13.59 -16.25 11.53
N THR A 40 12.59 -15.36 11.64
CA THR A 40 11.17 -15.71 11.49
C THR A 40 10.84 -16.12 10.05
N LEU A 41 11.40 -15.43 9.05
CA LEU A 41 11.21 -15.83 7.65
C LEU A 41 11.88 -17.16 7.34
N ALA A 42 13.08 -17.39 7.86
CA ALA A 42 13.78 -18.66 7.71
C ALA A 42 13.01 -19.81 8.36
N SER A 43 12.44 -19.60 9.55
CA SER A 43 11.62 -20.63 10.21
C SER A 43 10.33 -20.92 9.45
N LEU A 44 9.65 -19.89 8.93
CA LEU A 44 8.46 -20.06 8.09
C LEU A 44 8.78 -20.81 6.79
N PHE A 45 9.89 -20.48 6.11
CA PHE A 45 10.31 -21.21 4.90
C PHE A 45 10.71 -22.65 5.20
N ALA A 46 11.40 -22.90 6.31
CA ALA A 46 11.72 -24.26 6.74
C ALA A 46 10.44 -25.07 7.00
N MET A 47 9.46 -24.49 7.69
CA MET A 47 8.15 -25.13 7.89
C MET A 47 7.42 -25.39 6.57
N SER A 48 7.40 -24.42 5.65
CA SER A 48 6.81 -24.62 4.32
C SER A 48 7.46 -25.77 3.56
N TYR A 49 8.80 -25.86 3.58
CA TYR A 49 9.53 -26.95 2.96
C TYR A 49 9.23 -28.30 3.62
N LEU A 50 9.17 -28.36 4.96
CA LEU A 50 8.84 -29.60 5.68
C LEU A 50 7.41 -30.10 5.38
N ILE A 51 6.45 -29.18 5.23
CA ILE A 51 5.05 -29.53 4.95
C ILE A 51 4.85 -29.95 3.48
N THR A 52 5.48 -29.25 2.55
CA THR A 52 5.29 -29.48 1.10
C THR A 52 6.24 -30.53 0.53
N GLY A 53 7.37 -30.79 1.19
CA GLY A 53 8.42 -31.69 0.72
C GLY A 53 9.18 -31.19 -0.51
N SER A 54 8.92 -29.96 -0.97
CA SER A 54 9.54 -29.39 -2.18
C SER A 54 9.80 -27.88 -2.01
N LEU A 55 10.64 -27.31 -2.88
CA LEU A 55 10.85 -25.86 -2.97
C LEU A 55 9.91 -25.19 -3.98
N GLU A 56 9.00 -25.95 -4.59
CA GLU A 56 8.09 -25.43 -5.63
C GLU A 56 7.17 -24.34 -5.10
N PHE A 57 6.84 -24.38 -3.79
CA PHE A 57 6.06 -23.33 -3.14
C PHE A 57 6.66 -21.94 -3.31
N LEU A 58 7.99 -21.81 -3.46
CA LEU A 58 8.63 -20.51 -3.69
C LEU A 58 8.17 -19.89 -5.01
N SER A 59 8.19 -20.69 -6.08
CA SER A 59 7.72 -20.25 -7.40
C SER A 59 6.21 -20.01 -7.39
N SER A 60 5.44 -20.95 -6.83
CA SER A 60 3.98 -20.89 -6.84
C SER A 60 3.39 -19.80 -5.94
N THR A 61 4.05 -19.41 -4.84
CA THR A 61 3.54 -18.41 -3.90
C THR A 61 4.18 -17.03 -4.09
N TYR A 62 5.51 -16.96 -4.24
CA TYR A 62 6.23 -15.69 -4.35
C TYR A 62 6.61 -15.36 -5.80
N GLY A 63 6.98 -16.37 -6.58
CA GLY A 63 7.31 -16.22 -8.00
C GLY A 63 6.16 -15.60 -8.79
N VAL A 64 4.95 -16.16 -8.67
CA VAL A 64 3.73 -15.65 -9.32
C VAL A 64 3.48 -14.17 -9.01
N GLN A 65 3.72 -13.74 -7.76
CA GLN A 65 3.57 -12.33 -7.38
C GLN A 65 4.58 -11.43 -8.09
N LEU A 66 5.84 -11.86 -8.18
CA LEU A 66 6.93 -11.08 -8.77
C LEU A 66 6.85 -11.02 -10.30
N THR A 67 6.50 -12.14 -10.94
CA THR A 67 6.44 -12.27 -12.40
C THR A 67 5.09 -11.89 -12.98
N LEU A 68 4.07 -11.70 -12.13
CA LEU A 68 2.68 -11.49 -12.51
C LEU A 68 2.23 -12.52 -13.56
N SER A 69 2.52 -13.80 -13.34
CA SER A 69 2.23 -14.85 -14.32
C SER A 69 0.74 -15.11 -14.48
N ASP A 70 -0.04 -14.86 -13.43
CA ASP A 70 -1.49 -14.97 -13.44
C ASP A 70 -2.13 -13.60 -13.72
N LEU A 71 -2.82 -13.47 -14.86
CA LEU A 71 -3.54 -12.26 -15.25
C LEU A 71 -5.06 -12.40 -15.08
N THR A 72 -5.50 -13.35 -14.24
CA THR A 72 -6.91 -13.47 -13.90
C THR A 72 -7.46 -12.14 -13.36
N PRO A 73 -8.70 -11.77 -13.73
CA PRO A 73 -9.25 -10.49 -13.36
C PRO A 73 -9.33 -10.33 -11.84
N ASN A 74 -8.82 -9.21 -11.35
CA ASN A 74 -8.85 -8.84 -9.94
C ASN A 74 -9.13 -7.34 -9.78
N VAL A 75 -9.16 -6.84 -8.55
CA VAL A 75 -9.46 -5.42 -8.27
C VAL A 75 -8.26 -4.49 -8.49
N GLY A 76 -7.11 -5.03 -8.86
CA GLY A 76 -5.86 -4.31 -9.04
C GLY A 76 -5.66 -3.73 -10.43
N LEU A 77 -4.65 -2.86 -10.51
CA LEU A 77 -4.33 -2.13 -11.73
C LEU A 77 -3.46 -2.92 -12.72
N TRP A 78 -2.75 -3.95 -12.25
CA TRP A 78 -1.71 -4.60 -13.04
C TRP A 78 -2.30 -5.54 -14.09
N TRP A 79 -3.27 -6.39 -13.73
CA TRP A 79 -3.72 -7.48 -14.60
C TRP A 79 -4.16 -7.00 -15.99
N TYR A 80 -4.93 -5.91 -16.05
CA TYR A 80 -5.43 -5.36 -17.31
C TYR A 80 -4.35 -4.62 -18.10
N PHE A 81 -3.46 -3.88 -17.43
CA PHE A 81 -2.31 -3.26 -18.11
C PHE A 81 -1.40 -4.32 -18.75
N PHE A 82 -1.15 -5.42 -18.04
CA PHE A 82 -0.26 -6.48 -18.51
C PHE A 82 -0.91 -7.45 -19.49
N ILE A 83 -2.25 -7.54 -19.56
CA ILE A 83 -2.93 -8.34 -20.59
C ILE A 83 -2.90 -7.65 -21.96
N GLU A 84 -2.91 -6.32 -21.99
CA GLU A 84 -2.85 -5.53 -23.23
C GLU A 84 -1.42 -5.32 -23.75
N MET A 85 -0.42 -5.63 -22.94
CA MET A 85 0.98 -5.35 -23.23
C MET A 85 1.64 -6.44 -24.09
N PHE A 86 2.42 -6.02 -25.08
CA PHE A 86 3.26 -6.93 -25.85
C PHE A 86 4.34 -7.58 -24.98
N ASP A 87 4.58 -8.87 -25.21
CA ASP A 87 5.53 -9.68 -24.43
C ASP A 87 6.94 -9.09 -24.39
N SER A 88 7.41 -8.51 -25.51
CA SER A 88 8.73 -7.88 -25.61
C SER A 88 8.97 -6.76 -24.58
N PHE A 89 7.91 -6.10 -24.09
CA PHE A 89 8.01 -5.01 -23.12
C PHE A 89 7.65 -5.44 -21.69
N ARG A 90 7.12 -6.66 -21.51
CA ARG A 90 6.59 -7.13 -20.22
C ARG A 90 7.60 -7.00 -19.08
N SER A 91 8.81 -7.51 -19.27
CA SER A 91 9.86 -7.47 -18.24
C SER A 91 10.28 -6.05 -17.86
N PHE A 92 10.30 -5.13 -18.82
CA PHE A 92 10.63 -3.72 -18.57
C PHE A 92 9.57 -3.08 -17.69
N PHE A 93 8.29 -3.19 -18.06
CA PHE A 93 7.21 -2.59 -17.27
C PHE A 93 7.01 -3.28 -15.92
N LEU A 94 7.25 -4.59 -15.80
CA LEU A 94 7.29 -5.26 -14.48
C LEU A 94 8.31 -4.58 -13.56
N ALA A 95 9.52 -4.32 -14.06
CA ALA A 95 10.54 -3.62 -13.28
C ALA A 95 10.11 -2.20 -12.91
N VAL A 96 9.51 -1.44 -13.84
CA VAL A 96 9.01 -0.08 -13.59
C VAL A 96 7.93 -0.07 -12.52
N PHE A 97 6.96 -0.99 -12.58
CA PHE A 97 5.86 -1.04 -11.61
C PHE A 97 6.36 -1.43 -10.20
N TRP A 98 7.30 -2.38 -10.11
CA TRP A 98 7.95 -2.71 -8.83
C TRP A 98 8.81 -1.56 -8.29
N LEU A 99 9.55 -0.86 -9.16
CA LEU A 99 10.34 0.31 -8.79
C LEU A 99 9.44 1.44 -8.28
N HIS A 100 8.34 1.71 -8.99
CA HIS A 100 7.33 2.69 -8.59
C HIS A 100 6.81 2.37 -7.18
N LEU A 101 6.34 1.14 -6.94
CA LEU A 101 5.84 0.70 -5.64
C LEU A 101 6.88 0.84 -4.51
N SER A 102 8.14 0.48 -4.80
CA SER A 102 9.22 0.45 -3.80
C SER A 102 9.80 1.84 -3.52
N SER A 103 9.74 2.76 -4.49
CA SER A 103 10.33 4.11 -4.40
C SER A 103 9.73 4.95 -3.27
N TYR A 104 8.45 4.74 -2.96
CA TYR A 104 7.75 5.45 -1.89
C TYR A 104 8.32 5.17 -0.49
N VAL A 105 8.88 3.98 -0.26
CA VAL A 105 9.40 3.56 1.04
C VAL A 105 10.50 4.50 1.51
N GLY A 106 11.51 4.73 0.67
CA GLY A 106 12.62 5.62 1.00
C GLY A 106 12.17 7.06 1.19
N GLY A 107 11.41 7.59 0.22
CA GLY A 107 10.96 8.98 0.23
C GLY A 107 10.11 9.33 1.46
N LEU A 108 9.09 8.52 1.76
CA LEU A 108 8.20 8.77 2.91
C LEU A 108 8.91 8.56 4.24
N THR A 109 9.75 7.52 4.36
CA THR A 109 10.46 7.21 5.61
C THR A 109 11.46 8.30 5.98
N VAL A 110 12.11 8.92 4.98
CA VAL A 110 13.03 10.04 5.21
C VAL A 110 12.26 11.33 5.49
N ARG A 111 11.23 11.65 4.68
CA ARG A 111 10.50 12.93 4.81
C ARG A 111 9.68 13.04 6.09
N ILE A 112 8.99 11.98 6.51
CA ILE A 112 8.08 11.99 7.68
C ILE A 112 8.68 11.11 8.79
N ARG A 113 10.00 11.22 8.99
CA ARG A 113 10.74 10.43 9.99
C ARG A 113 10.26 10.69 11.41
N SER A 114 9.76 11.89 11.70
CA SER A 114 9.19 12.31 12.98
C SER A 114 7.95 11.49 13.38
N GLN A 115 7.19 10.99 12.41
CA GLN A 115 5.92 10.29 12.63
C GLN A 115 5.88 8.95 11.86
N PRO A 116 6.64 7.93 12.30
CA PRO A 116 6.77 6.67 11.55
C PRO A 116 5.44 5.88 11.42
N LEU A 117 4.48 6.09 12.33
CA LEU A 117 3.14 5.50 12.21
C LEU A 117 2.35 6.05 11.02
N VAL A 118 2.51 7.34 10.70
CA VAL A 118 1.94 7.94 9.49
C VAL A 118 2.56 7.27 8.27
N VAL A 119 3.90 7.13 8.24
CA VAL A 119 4.60 6.49 7.11
C VAL A 119 4.07 5.07 6.86
N ILE A 120 3.89 4.28 7.92
CA ILE A 120 3.30 2.93 7.79
C ILE A 120 1.89 3.01 7.21
N THR A 121 1.06 3.92 7.71
CA THR A 121 -0.32 4.09 7.22
C THR A 121 -0.37 4.47 5.74
N LEU A 122 0.47 5.41 5.31
CA LEU A 122 0.58 5.83 3.92
C LEU A 122 1.09 4.70 3.03
N LEU A 123 2.12 3.96 3.45
CA LEU A 123 2.63 2.81 2.69
C LEU A 123 1.61 1.69 2.57
N VAL A 124 0.85 1.39 3.63
CA VAL A 124 -0.26 0.41 3.56
C VAL A 124 -1.31 0.85 2.54
N GLY A 125 -1.66 2.14 2.48
CA GLY A 125 -2.57 2.68 1.46
C GLY A 125 -1.97 2.62 0.04
N ILE A 126 -0.68 2.92 -0.11
CA ILE A 126 0.02 2.77 -1.41
C ILE A 126 -0.03 1.31 -1.86
N PHE A 127 0.21 0.36 -0.95
CA PHE A 127 0.18 -1.06 -1.26
C PHE A 127 -1.24 -1.57 -1.55
N SER A 128 -2.29 -0.99 -0.96
CA SER A 128 -3.68 -1.37 -1.29
C SER A 128 -4.09 -0.94 -2.69
N ILE A 129 -3.43 0.08 -3.26
CA ILE A 129 -3.70 0.60 -4.60
C ILE A 129 -2.80 -0.06 -5.66
N PHE A 130 -1.50 -0.08 -5.41
CA PHE A 130 -0.49 -0.29 -6.46
C PHE A 130 0.18 -1.67 -6.45
N LYS A 131 -0.17 -2.58 -5.54
CA LYS A 131 0.40 -3.94 -5.57
C LYS A 131 -0.25 -4.81 -6.67
N PRO A 132 0.43 -5.86 -7.18
CA PRO A 132 -0.06 -6.64 -8.34
C PRO A 132 -1.39 -7.38 -8.11
N TYR A 133 -1.61 -7.89 -6.90
CA TYR A 133 -2.81 -8.64 -6.52
C TYR A 133 -3.42 -8.04 -5.25
N PRO A 134 -4.06 -6.86 -5.32
CA PRO A 134 -4.72 -6.26 -4.18
C PRO A 134 -5.95 -7.05 -3.79
N SER A 135 -6.17 -7.14 -2.48
CA SER A 135 -7.32 -7.80 -1.87
C SER A 135 -8.12 -6.79 -1.06
N ILE A 136 -9.36 -7.14 -0.74
CA ILE A 136 -10.20 -6.30 0.12
C ILE A 136 -9.57 -6.08 1.50
N SER A 137 -8.80 -7.06 2.01
CA SER A 137 -8.12 -6.94 3.30
C SER A 137 -7.06 -5.84 3.33
N ASP A 138 -6.44 -5.52 2.19
CA ASP A 138 -5.44 -4.44 2.12
C ASP A 138 -6.10 -3.08 2.28
N THR A 139 -7.20 -2.85 1.57
CA THR A 139 -7.99 -1.63 1.71
C THR A 139 -8.63 -1.56 3.10
N SER A 140 -9.14 -2.66 3.64
CA SER A 140 -9.69 -2.68 5.01
C SER A 140 -8.63 -2.32 6.06
N LEU A 141 -7.40 -2.82 5.93
CA LEU A 141 -6.31 -2.46 6.84
C LEU A 141 -5.96 -0.98 6.74
N PHE A 142 -5.86 -0.44 5.52
CA PHE A 142 -5.63 1.00 5.33
C PHE A 142 -6.73 1.83 5.99
N LEU A 143 -8.00 1.53 5.68
CA LEU A 143 -9.16 2.23 6.24
C LEU A 143 -9.28 2.09 7.76
N ALA A 144 -8.81 0.98 8.36
CA ALA A 144 -8.78 0.80 9.80
C ALA A 144 -7.73 1.69 10.50
N LEU A 145 -6.65 2.06 9.80
CA LEU A 145 -5.61 2.96 10.33
C LEU A 145 -5.99 4.44 10.21
N VAL A 146 -6.77 4.83 9.19
CA VAL A 146 -7.16 6.25 8.96
C VAL A 146 -7.79 6.92 10.20
N PRO A 147 -8.72 6.28 10.96
CA PRO A 147 -9.30 6.87 12.18
C PRO A 147 -8.31 7.14 13.31
N LEU A 148 -7.09 6.60 13.29
CA LEU A 148 -6.05 6.95 14.26
C LEU A 148 -5.61 8.42 14.11
N PHE A 149 -5.85 9.02 12.94
CA PHE A 149 -5.49 10.39 12.60
C PHE A 149 -6.69 11.35 12.62
N ARG A 150 -7.69 11.10 13.47
CA ARG A 150 -8.88 11.97 13.60
C ARG A 150 -8.56 13.45 13.80
N HIS A 151 -7.41 13.78 14.40
CA HIS A 151 -6.96 15.15 14.60
C HIS A 151 -6.71 15.90 13.29
N VAL A 152 -6.32 15.22 12.20
CA VAL A 152 -6.08 15.86 10.89
C VAL A 152 -7.33 15.92 10.01
N PHE A 153 -8.44 15.30 10.39
CA PHE A 153 -9.66 15.26 9.57
C PHE A 153 -10.23 16.65 9.24
N PRO A 154 -10.18 17.66 10.12
CA PRO A 154 -10.60 19.02 9.77
C PRO A 154 -9.75 19.67 8.66
N LEU A 155 -8.55 19.17 8.42
CA LEU A 155 -7.64 19.65 7.37
C LEU A 155 -7.84 18.93 6.02
N MET A 156 -8.61 17.84 6.01
CA MET A 156 -8.95 17.07 4.81
C MET A 156 -10.06 17.75 4.02
N ARG A 157 -9.90 17.85 2.70
CA ARG A 157 -10.82 18.61 1.83
C ARG A 157 -11.80 17.73 1.06
N TYR A 158 -11.40 16.50 0.73
CA TYR A 158 -12.10 15.67 -0.24
C TYR A 158 -12.91 14.54 0.41
N THR A 159 -13.11 14.55 1.73
CA THR A 159 -13.76 13.47 2.50
C THR A 159 -15.09 13.02 1.92
N PHE A 160 -15.98 13.95 1.55
CA PHE A 160 -17.28 13.61 0.95
C PHE A 160 -17.12 12.96 -0.44
N LEU A 161 -16.27 13.55 -1.30
CA LEU A 161 -16.01 13.03 -2.64
C LEU A 161 -15.41 11.62 -2.57
N VAL A 162 -14.41 11.42 -1.72
CA VAL A 162 -13.77 10.14 -1.47
C VAL A 162 -14.79 9.09 -1.02
N ALA A 163 -15.62 9.41 -0.03
CA ALA A 163 -16.64 8.50 0.47
C ALA A 163 -17.64 8.12 -0.64
N ALA A 164 -18.14 9.11 -1.40
CA ALA A 164 -19.05 8.89 -2.50
C ALA A 164 -18.44 8.01 -3.60
N VAL A 165 -17.19 8.26 -4.00
CA VAL A 165 -16.47 7.48 -5.03
C VAL A 165 -16.24 6.04 -4.58
N ILE A 166 -15.81 5.83 -3.33
CA ILE A 166 -15.59 4.48 -2.78
C ILE A 166 -16.92 3.71 -2.69
N MET A 167 -18.00 4.35 -2.22
CA MET A 167 -19.33 3.73 -2.19
C MET A 167 -19.80 3.36 -3.60
N TYR A 168 -19.70 4.30 -4.55
CA TYR A 168 -20.06 4.08 -5.95
C TYR A 168 -19.31 2.88 -6.55
N ALA A 169 -17.99 2.80 -6.36
CA ALA A 169 -17.18 1.69 -6.83
C ALA A 169 -17.54 0.36 -6.14
N THR A 170 -17.85 0.38 -4.84
CA THR A 170 -18.24 -0.82 -4.08
C THR A 170 -19.57 -1.39 -4.55
N PHE A 171 -20.55 -0.53 -4.89
CA PHE A 171 -21.84 -0.98 -5.39
C PHE A 171 -21.76 -1.50 -6.83
N LEU A 172 -21.07 -0.79 -7.73
CA LEU A 172 -21.02 -1.19 -9.15
C LEU A 172 -19.99 -2.27 -9.47
N GLY A 173 -18.92 -2.39 -8.67
CA GLY A 173 -17.86 -3.37 -8.87
C GLY A 173 -18.38 -4.81 -9.06
N PRO A 174 -19.13 -5.35 -8.08
CA PRO A 174 -19.70 -6.69 -8.18
C PRO A 174 -20.69 -6.84 -9.34
N ALA A 175 -21.49 -5.79 -9.63
CA ALA A 175 -22.45 -5.81 -10.73
C ALA A 175 -21.74 -5.92 -12.09
N PHE A 176 -20.72 -5.11 -12.34
CA PHE A 176 -19.94 -5.17 -13.59
C PHE A 176 -19.12 -6.45 -13.70
N TYR A 177 -18.57 -6.96 -12.59
CA TYR A 177 -17.93 -8.27 -12.57
C TYR A 177 -18.92 -9.37 -12.97
N HIS A 178 -20.14 -9.36 -12.39
CA HIS A 178 -21.15 -10.37 -12.69
C HIS A 178 -21.64 -10.30 -14.14
N LEU A 179 -21.90 -9.10 -14.65
CA LEU A 179 -22.35 -8.91 -16.04
C LEU A 179 -21.31 -9.40 -17.05
N TRP A 180 -20.02 -9.25 -16.73
CA TRP A 180 -18.94 -9.73 -17.58
C TRP A 180 -18.70 -11.23 -17.44
N ILE A 181 -18.43 -11.72 -16.23
CA ILE A 181 -17.97 -13.10 -16.00
C ILE A 181 -19.12 -14.12 -16.09
N TYR A 182 -20.28 -13.81 -15.51
CA TYR A 182 -21.37 -14.79 -15.38
C TYR A 182 -22.46 -14.58 -16.42
N ALA A 183 -22.90 -13.34 -16.63
CA ALA A 183 -24.00 -13.07 -17.57
C ALA A 183 -23.54 -13.00 -19.04
N GLY A 184 -22.24 -12.75 -19.29
CA GLY A 184 -21.68 -12.60 -20.64
C GLY A 184 -22.20 -11.38 -21.42
N SER A 185 -22.98 -10.51 -20.78
CA SER A 185 -23.58 -9.31 -21.39
C SER A 185 -22.72 -8.06 -21.21
N GLY A 186 -21.68 -8.11 -20.38
CA GLY A 186 -20.74 -7.03 -20.11
C GLY A 186 -19.34 -7.31 -20.68
N ASN A 187 -18.62 -6.24 -21.04
CA ASN A 187 -17.22 -6.28 -21.45
C ASN A 187 -16.28 -6.07 -20.23
N ALA A 188 -15.11 -6.73 -20.26
CA ALA A 188 -13.99 -6.53 -19.33
C ALA A 188 -13.68 -5.06 -19.02
N ASN A 189 -13.81 -4.19 -20.02
CA ASN A 189 -13.53 -2.76 -19.91
C ASN A 189 -14.41 -2.07 -18.86
N PHE A 190 -15.67 -2.50 -18.70
CA PHE A 190 -16.55 -1.93 -17.66
C PHE A 190 -16.08 -2.31 -16.26
N PHE A 191 -15.67 -3.56 -16.07
CA PHE A 191 -15.10 -4.01 -14.80
C PHE A 191 -13.77 -3.31 -14.52
N TYR A 192 -12.88 -3.20 -15.52
CA TYR A 192 -11.62 -2.49 -15.32
C TYR A 192 -11.84 -0.99 -15.02
N ALA A 193 -12.76 -0.33 -15.73
CA ALA A 193 -13.10 1.07 -15.48
C ALA A 193 -13.57 1.31 -14.03
N ILE A 194 -14.39 0.43 -13.45
CA ILE A 194 -14.80 0.60 -12.05
C ILE A 194 -13.66 0.29 -11.07
N THR A 195 -12.71 -0.59 -11.40
CA THR A 195 -11.48 -0.77 -10.59
C THR A 195 -10.53 0.43 -10.65
N LEU A 196 -10.52 1.19 -11.76
CA LEU A 196 -9.83 2.48 -11.85
C LEU A 196 -10.48 3.51 -10.93
N VAL A 197 -11.83 3.58 -10.91
CA VAL A 197 -12.57 4.46 -10.00
C VAL A 197 -12.34 4.09 -8.53
N TRP A 198 -12.31 2.80 -8.21
CA TRP A 198 -11.94 2.28 -6.89
C TRP A 198 -10.53 2.74 -6.47
N SER A 199 -9.55 2.60 -7.35
CA SER A 199 -8.17 3.00 -7.11
C SER A 199 -8.02 4.52 -7.02
N LEU A 200 -8.79 5.28 -7.80
CA LEU A 200 -8.86 6.73 -7.73
C LEU A 200 -9.40 7.19 -6.37
N GLY A 201 -10.50 6.60 -5.89
CA GLY A 201 -11.06 6.92 -4.57
C GLY A 201 -10.06 6.71 -3.44
N GLN A 202 -9.36 5.57 -3.45
CA GLN A 202 -8.28 5.30 -2.49
C GLN A 202 -7.09 6.28 -2.65
N SER A 203 -6.71 6.63 -3.88
CA SER A 203 -5.59 7.56 -4.14
C SER A 203 -5.92 8.98 -3.66
N LEU A 204 -7.17 9.42 -3.84
CA LEU A 204 -7.65 10.69 -3.33
C LEU A 204 -7.62 10.71 -1.80
N LEU A 205 -8.10 9.64 -1.14
CA LEU A 205 -8.02 9.49 0.32
C LEU A 205 -6.57 9.57 0.81
N LEU A 206 -5.69 8.79 0.19
CA LEU A 206 -4.27 8.73 0.53
C LEU A 206 -3.59 10.10 0.37
N SER A 207 -3.88 10.79 -0.73
CA SER A 207 -3.30 12.10 -1.04
C SER A 207 -3.81 13.18 -0.08
N ASP A 208 -5.12 13.18 0.21
CA ASP A 208 -5.74 14.13 1.13
C ASP A 208 -5.25 13.91 2.57
N LEU A 209 -5.11 12.65 3.01
CA LEU A 209 -4.51 12.31 4.30
C LEU A 209 -3.04 12.75 4.37
N THR A 210 -2.26 12.49 3.31
CA THR A 210 -0.85 12.91 3.25
C THR A 210 -0.73 14.43 3.37
N PHE A 211 -1.55 15.16 2.62
CA PHE A 211 -1.59 16.62 2.68
C PHE A 211 -1.98 17.12 4.07
N ALA A 212 -3.04 16.56 4.66
CA ALA A 212 -3.51 16.94 5.99
C ALA A 212 -2.45 16.72 7.07
N VAL A 213 -1.71 15.60 7.04
CA VAL A 213 -0.61 15.35 7.99
C VAL A 213 0.55 16.32 7.78
N LEU A 214 0.97 16.56 6.53
CA LEU A 214 2.06 17.49 6.26
C LEU A 214 1.69 18.93 6.64
N ARG A 215 0.42 19.29 6.49
CA ARG A 215 -0.12 20.56 6.93
C ARG A 215 -0.13 20.68 8.44
N ASP A 216 -0.58 19.66 9.15
CA ASP A 216 -0.55 19.61 10.62
C ASP A 216 0.89 19.75 11.16
N GLU A 217 1.85 19.00 10.59
CA GLU A 217 3.28 19.13 10.94
C GLU A 217 3.79 20.57 10.72
N TRP A 218 3.41 21.19 9.62
CA TRP A 218 3.82 22.56 9.31
C TRP A 218 3.17 23.62 10.22
N GLU A 219 1.90 23.45 10.57
CA GLU A 219 1.19 24.34 11.50
C GLU A 219 1.75 24.22 12.94
N VAL A 220 2.24 23.04 13.33
CA VAL A 220 2.95 22.84 14.60
C VAL A 220 4.33 23.52 14.59
N GLU A 221 5.08 23.43 13.50
CA GLU A 221 6.38 24.10 13.35
C GLU A 221 6.25 25.63 13.25
N ARG A 222 5.14 26.11 12.67
CA ARG A 222 4.87 27.52 12.37
C ARG A 222 3.45 27.92 12.78
N PRO A 223 3.24 28.21 14.08
CA PRO A 223 1.91 28.57 14.60
C PRO A 223 1.27 29.79 13.91
N GLU A 224 2.08 30.68 13.32
CA GLU A 224 1.63 31.85 12.56
C GLU A 224 0.96 31.51 11.21
N MET A 225 1.03 30.24 10.77
CA MET A 225 0.45 29.77 9.53
C MET A 225 -0.91 29.08 9.72
N VAL A 226 -1.34 28.88 10.97
CA VAL A 226 -2.65 28.32 11.32
C VAL A 226 -3.76 29.15 10.67
N GLY A 227 -4.64 28.47 9.95
CA GLY A 227 -5.80 29.10 9.29
C GLY A 227 -5.50 29.86 8.00
N LYS A 228 -4.25 29.92 7.53
CA LYS A 228 -3.94 30.49 6.21
C LYS A 228 -4.32 29.51 5.10
N GLU A 229 -4.88 30.04 4.00
CA GLU A 229 -5.17 29.23 2.82
C GLU A 229 -3.87 28.78 2.15
N ILE A 230 -3.66 27.47 2.11
CA ILE A 230 -2.59 26.85 1.33
C ILE A 230 -3.22 26.29 0.06
N ARG A 231 -2.68 26.65 -1.11
CA ARG A 231 -3.07 26.01 -2.36
C ARG A 231 -2.51 24.60 -2.39
N GLN A 232 -3.40 23.61 -2.32
CA GLN A 232 -3.14 22.24 -2.72
C GLN A 232 -3.02 22.26 -4.25
N ILE A 233 -1.80 22.09 -4.78
CA ILE A 233 -1.55 21.96 -6.23
C ILE A 233 -1.80 20.52 -6.62
#